data_AF-A0A5E6QAI3-F1
#
_entry.id   AF-A0A5E6QAI3-F1
#
_cell.length_a   1.000
_cell.length_b   1.000
_cell.length_c   1.000
_cell.angle_alpha   90.00
_cell.angle_beta   90.00
_cell.angle_gamma   90.00
#
_symmetry.space_group_name_H-M   'P 1'
#
loop_
_entity.id
_entity.type
_entity.pdbx_description
1 polymer ?
#
loop_
_entity_poly.entity_id
_entity_poly.type
_entity_poly.pdbx_seq_one_letter_code
_entity_poly.pdbx_strand_id
1 'polypeptide(L)'
;MERWMESQLNQLSCTTEIDTAYRIALGFAKNIGFKFFAFSTTYQTKVDECSTIKLNNYPAAWNKEYEQKEMNVKDPVVAHCNHSMLPILWTEELFAQVPTLWEALETQGLQHGWSQAIHDEDSGFCSILSLARSHCPITAFELYENLGFSVFMGRHLHALIVQTLPKKAETPPASHLSAREIDVLKLAADGKTAYESARILNLSPRTINFHVQSAIVKLGVNNKIAAVITAAKEGYLSSNALR
;
A
#
# COMPACT_ATOMS: atom_id res chain seq x y z
N MET A 1 -21.77 -20.22 -6.50
CA MET A 1 -20.30 -20.39 -6.50
C MET A 1 -19.99 -21.83 -6.82
N GLU A 2 -19.08 -22.11 -7.76
CA GLU A 2 -18.74 -23.50 -8.12
C GLU A 2 -17.99 -24.18 -6.96
N ARG A 3 -18.22 -25.49 -6.75
CA ARG A 3 -17.68 -26.22 -5.58
C ARG A 3 -16.15 -26.18 -5.48
N TRP A 4 -15.44 -26.13 -6.62
CA TRP A 4 -13.98 -26.03 -6.63
C TRP A 4 -13.50 -24.65 -6.15
N MET A 5 -14.24 -23.58 -6.44
CA MET A 5 -13.88 -22.22 -6.02
C MET A 5 -13.90 -22.13 -4.50
N GLU A 6 -15.00 -22.55 -3.89
CA GLU A 6 -15.14 -22.59 -2.43
C GLU A 6 -14.04 -23.44 -1.78
N SER A 7 -13.76 -24.61 -2.36
CA SER A 7 -12.69 -25.49 -1.88
C SER A 7 -11.31 -24.81 -1.92
N GLN A 8 -10.94 -24.14 -3.02
CA GLN A 8 -9.64 -23.47 -3.12
C GLN A 8 -9.54 -22.24 -2.20
N LEU A 9 -10.62 -21.47 -2.04
CA LEU A 9 -10.63 -20.33 -1.13
C LEU A 9 -10.51 -20.78 0.34
N ASN A 10 -11.17 -21.88 0.72
CA ASN A 10 -11.04 -22.49 2.04
C ASN A 10 -9.61 -23.02 2.28
N GLN A 11 -9.01 -23.66 1.27
CA GLN A 11 -7.61 -24.09 1.35
C GLN A 11 -6.66 -22.90 1.54
N LEU A 12 -6.88 -21.81 0.80
CA LEU A 12 -6.09 -20.60 0.93
C LEU A 12 -6.23 -20.01 2.33
N SER A 13 -7.46 -19.86 2.86
CA SER A 13 -7.67 -19.29 4.21
C SER A 13 -7.00 -20.07 5.33
N CYS A 14 -6.82 -21.38 5.16
CA CYS A 14 -6.22 -22.24 6.18
C CYS A 14 -4.70 -22.34 6.08
N THR A 15 -4.09 -21.89 4.97
CA THR A 15 -2.65 -22.04 4.75
C THR A 15 -1.87 -20.90 5.42
N THR A 16 -0.74 -21.26 6.03
CA THR A 16 0.17 -20.34 6.73
C THR A 16 1.51 -20.18 6.01
N GLU A 17 1.76 -20.96 4.96
CA GLU A 17 3.00 -20.92 4.19
C GLU A 17 2.81 -20.13 2.90
N ILE A 18 3.68 -19.16 2.65
CA ILE A 18 3.59 -18.28 1.48
C ILE A 18 3.69 -19.05 0.15
N ASP A 19 4.59 -20.01 0.03
CA ASP A 19 4.76 -20.79 -1.21
C ASP A 19 3.54 -21.65 -1.51
N THR A 20 2.92 -22.21 -0.47
CA THR A 20 1.69 -23.00 -0.60
C THR A 20 0.51 -22.09 -0.97
N ALA A 21 0.38 -20.93 -0.33
CA ALA A 21 -0.64 -19.92 -0.66
C ALA A 21 -0.52 -19.45 -2.11
N TYR A 22 0.70 -19.13 -2.56
CA TYR A 22 0.97 -18.72 -3.91
C TYR A 22 0.59 -19.79 -4.94
N ARG A 23 0.91 -21.07 -4.68
CA ARG A 23 0.51 -22.18 -5.57
C ARG A 23 -1.01 -22.32 -5.69
N ILE A 24 -1.74 -22.18 -4.57
CA ILE A 24 -3.21 -22.23 -4.56
C ILE A 24 -3.78 -21.05 -5.37
N ALA A 25 -3.30 -19.83 -5.12
CA ALA A 25 -3.74 -18.62 -5.83
C ALA A 25 -3.44 -18.69 -7.34
N LEU A 26 -2.26 -19.18 -7.73
CA LEU A 26 -1.90 -19.40 -9.14
C LEU A 26 -2.81 -20.47 -9.79
N GLY A 27 -3.13 -21.54 -9.06
CA GLY A 27 -4.08 -22.56 -9.54
C GLY A 27 -5.47 -21.97 -9.76
N PHE A 28 -5.95 -21.17 -8.82
CA PHE A 28 -7.22 -20.46 -8.94
C PHE A 28 -7.23 -19.54 -10.15
N ALA A 29 -6.20 -18.70 -10.31
CA ALA A 29 -6.05 -17.80 -11.45
C ALA A 29 -6.09 -18.53 -12.80
N LYS A 30 -5.43 -19.69 -12.90
CA LYS A 30 -5.50 -20.54 -14.10
C LYS A 30 -6.91 -21.06 -14.36
N ASN A 31 -7.63 -21.47 -13.32
CA ASN A 31 -9.00 -21.99 -13.44
C ASN A 31 -10.00 -20.93 -13.90
N ILE A 32 -9.79 -19.66 -13.52
CA ILE A 32 -10.58 -18.51 -14.01
C ILE A 32 -10.04 -17.90 -15.32
N GLY A 33 -9.12 -18.58 -16.02
CA GLY A 33 -8.69 -18.21 -17.37
C GLY A 33 -7.46 -17.30 -17.47
N PHE A 34 -6.77 -17.02 -16.36
CA PHE A 34 -5.53 -16.23 -16.35
C PHE A 34 -4.31 -17.15 -16.35
N LYS A 35 -3.54 -17.09 -17.44
CA LYS A 35 -2.29 -17.85 -17.58
C LYS A 35 -1.23 -17.35 -16.60
N PHE A 36 -1.21 -16.04 -16.36
CA PHE A 36 -0.17 -15.35 -15.64
C PHE A 36 -0.71 -14.76 -14.33
N PHE A 37 0.05 -14.97 -13.27
CA PHE A 37 -0.22 -14.47 -11.92
C PHE A 37 1.09 -13.93 -11.36
N ALA A 38 1.06 -12.71 -10.84
CA ALA A 38 2.15 -12.13 -10.09
C ALA A 38 1.64 -11.50 -8.80
N PHE A 39 2.44 -11.64 -7.76
CA PHE A 39 2.28 -10.97 -6.49
C PHE A 39 3.63 -10.38 -6.09
N SER A 40 3.67 -9.09 -5.82
CA SER A 40 4.87 -8.43 -5.30
C SER A 40 4.56 -7.67 -4.04
N THR A 41 5.52 -7.56 -3.14
CA THR A 41 5.43 -6.71 -1.95
C THR A 41 6.67 -5.86 -1.85
N THR A 42 6.46 -4.56 -1.87
CA THR A 42 7.49 -3.54 -1.73
C THR A 42 7.54 -3.08 -0.28
N TYR A 43 8.74 -3.10 0.29
CA TYR A 43 9.00 -2.79 1.70
C TYR A 43 10.30 -1.99 1.84
N GLN A 44 10.41 -1.24 2.92
CA GLN A 44 11.55 -0.37 3.18
C GLN A 44 12.53 -1.05 4.15
N THR A 45 13.78 -1.25 3.73
CA THR A 45 14.82 -1.89 4.57
C THR A 45 15.60 -0.88 5.39
N LYS A 46 15.85 0.32 4.85
CA LYS A 46 16.53 1.48 5.46
C LYS A 46 15.92 2.79 4.94
N VAL A 47 16.33 3.93 5.51
CA VAL A 47 15.75 5.27 5.26
C VAL A 47 15.60 5.63 3.78
N ASP A 48 16.40 5.07 2.85
CA ASP A 48 16.27 5.35 1.40
C ASP A 48 16.36 4.10 0.50
N GLU A 49 16.23 2.89 1.05
CA GLU A 49 16.39 1.66 0.25
C GLU A 49 15.09 0.84 0.26
N CYS A 50 14.49 0.73 -0.93
CA CYS A 50 13.25 0.01 -1.16
C CYS A 50 13.56 -1.36 -1.75
N SER A 51 13.07 -2.42 -1.12
CA SER A 51 13.23 -3.80 -1.56
C SER A 51 11.88 -4.37 -1.97
N THR A 52 11.89 -5.36 -2.87
CA THR A 52 10.65 -5.98 -3.38
C THR A 52 10.75 -7.49 -3.38
N ILE A 53 9.84 -8.17 -2.69
CA ILE A 53 9.61 -9.60 -2.85
C ILE A 53 8.73 -9.80 -4.10
N LYS A 54 9.10 -10.74 -4.98
CA LYS A 54 8.38 -11.04 -6.22
C LYS A 54 8.05 -12.53 -6.29
N LEU A 55 6.77 -12.86 -6.42
CA LEU A 55 6.25 -14.21 -6.66
C LEU A 55 5.45 -14.20 -7.95
N ASN A 56 5.95 -14.80 -9.02
CA ASN A 56 5.23 -14.84 -10.29
C ASN A 56 5.59 -16.08 -11.13
N ASN A 57 4.76 -16.36 -12.14
CA ASN A 57 4.99 -17.44 -13.09
C ASN A 57 5.35 -16.90 -14.50
N TYR A 58 5.91 -15.70 -14.57
CA TYR A 58 6.37 -15.12 -15.82
C TYR A 58 7.62 -15.86 -16.31
N PRO A 59 7.96 -15.80 -17.62
CA PRO A 59 9.19 -16.39 -18.12
C PRO A 59 10.42 -15.88 -17.34
N ALA A 60 11.31 -16.78 -16.93
CA ALA A 60 12.48 -16.41 -16.13
C ALA A 60 13.39 -15.40 -16.86
N ALA A 61 13.53 -15.52 -18.18
CA ALA A 61 14.25 -14.57 -19.01
C ALA A 61 13.63 -13.16 -18.95
N TRP A 62 12.29 -13.08 -18.99
CA TRP A 62 11.56 -11.83 -18.85
C TRP A 62 11.77 -11.18 -17.49
N ASN A 63 11.65 -11.94 -16.40
CA ASN A 63 11.90 -11.40 -15.05
C ASN A 63 13.31 -10.81 -14.92
N LYS A 64 14.31 -11.49 -15.47
CA LYS A 64 15.70 -11.02 -15.47
C LYS A 64 15.86 -9.73 -16.27
N GLU A 65 15.27 -9.67 -17.46
CA GLU A 65 15.32 -8.47 -18.31
C GLU A 65 14.62 -7.27 -17.66
N TYR A 66 13.42 -7.48 -17.10
CA TYR A 66 12.63 -6.46 -16.43
C TYR A 66 13.40 -5.82 -15.27
N GLU A 67 14.12 -6.64 -14.50
CA GLU A 67 14.97 -6.19 -13.39
C GLU A 67 16.24 -5.47 -13.89
N GLN A 68 16.94 -6.04 -14.87
CA GLN A 68 18.17 -5.43 -15.41
C GLN A 68 17.94 -4.05 -16.05
N LYS A 69 16.76 -3.83 -16.60
CA LYS A 69 16.37 -2.55 -17.23
C LYS A 69 15.63 -1.61 -16.28
N GLU A 70 15.51 -1.97 -15.00
CA GLU A 70 14.78 -1.20 -13.96
C GLU A 70 13.38 -0.77 -14.43
N MET A 71 12.68 -1.69 -15.13
CA MET A 71 11.42 -1.36 -15.79
C MET A 71 10.34 -0.94 -14.80
N ASN A 72 10.42 -1.38 -13.54
CA ASN A 72 9.50 -0.99 -12.46
C ASN A 72 9.40 0.52 -12.26
N VAL A 73 10.47 1.28 -12.52
CA VAL A 73 10.49 2.74 -12.36
C VAL A 73 9.62 3.43 -13.43
N LYS A 74 9.50 2.80 -14.61
CA LYS A 74 8.76 3.32 -15.76
C LYS A 74 7.40 2.66 -15.94
N ASP A 75 7.11 1.61 -15.18
CA ASP A 75 5.90 0.82 -15.32
C ASP A 75 4.68 1.61 -14.79
N PRO A 76 3.73 1.98 -15.67
CA PRO A 76 2.56 2.77 -15.26
C PRO A 76 1.63 1.99 -14.33
N VAL A 77 1.66 0.65 -14.36
CA VAL A 77 0.91 -0.20 -13.43
C VAL A 77 1.46 -0.06 -12.03
N VAL A 78 2.79 -0.15 -11.89
CA VAL A 78 3.48 0.05 -10.60
C VAL A 78 3.25 1.47 -10.10
N ALA A 79 3.39 2.47 -10.98
CA ALA A 79 3.15 3.86 -10.64
C ALA A 79 1.71 4.10 -10.12
N HIS A 80 0.69 3.55 -10.78
CA HIS A 80 -0.70 3.63 -10.31
C HIS A 80 -0.87 2.93 -8.96
N CYS A 81 -0.42 1.68 -8.85
CA CYS A 81 -0.60 0.88 -7.64
C CYS A 81 0.13 1.47 -6.42
N ASN A 82 1.19 2.26 -6.60
CA ASN A 82 1.83 2.98 -5.49
C ASN A 82 0.98 4.13 -4.93
N HIS A 83 0.00 4.63 -5.67
CA HIS A 83 -0.81 5.79 -5.29
C HIS A 83 -2.31 5.46 -5.12
N SER A 84 -2.75 4.28 -5.56
CA SER A 84 -4.16 3.90 -5.56
C SER A 84 -4.37 2.41 -5.30
N MET A 85 -5.38 2.10 -4.49
CA MET A 85 -5.88 0.73 -4.29
C MET A 85 -6.97 0.33 -5.29
N LEU A 86 -7.39 1.24 -6.18
CA LEU A 86 -8.35 0.92 -7.22
C LEU A 86 -7.69 -0.01 -8.26
N PRO A 87 -8.39 -1.05 -8.74
CA PRO A 87 -7.89 -1.88 -9.84
C PRO A 87 -7.58 -1.03 -11.08
N ILE A 88 -6.54 -1.43 -11.80
CA ILE A 88 -6.16 -0.84 -13.08
C ILE A 88 -6.09 -1.92 -14.16
N LEU A 89 -6.78 -1.67 -15.28
CA LEU A 89 -6.70 -2.52 -16.47
C LEU A 89 -5.46 -2.17 -17.29
N TRP A 90 -4.82 -3.17 -17.86
CA TRP A 90 -3.71 -2.99 -18.77
C TRP A 90 -4.28 -2.71 -20.17
N THR A 91 -4.08 -1.50 -20.66
CA THR A 91 -4.52 -1.07 -21.99
C THR A 91 -3.40 -0.34 -22.72
N GLU A 92 -3.46 -0.30 -24.04
CA GLU A 92 -2.46 0.43 -24.85
C GLU A 92 -2.37 1.90 -24.43
N GLU A 93 -3.51 2.53 -24.08
CA GLU A 93 -3.55 3.91 -23.60
C GLU A 93 -2.80 4.11 -22.28
N LEU A 94 -2.88 3.13 -21.36
CA LEU A 94 -2.13 3.17 -20.11
C LEU A 94 -0.62 3.20 -20.36
N PHE A 95 -0.16 2.44 -21.35
CA PHE A 95 1.25 2.34 -21.72
C PHE A 95 1.67 3.31 -22.83
N ALA A 96 0.84 4.29 -23.21
CA ALA A 96 1.12 5.20 -24.32
C ALA A 96 2.44 5.99 -24.17
N GLN A 97 2.89 6.25 -22.94
CA GLN A 97 4.15 6.94 -22.65
C GLN A 97 5.37 6.00 -22.62
N VAL A 98 5.14 4.68 -22.62
CA VAL A 98 6.15 3.63 -22.56
C VAL A 98 5.83 2.48 -23.55
N PRO A 99 5.65 2.77 -24.84
CA PRO A 99 5.21 1.77 -25.83
C PRO A 99 6.18 0.59 -25.95
N THR A 100 7.48 0.81 -25.72
CA THR A 100 8.49 -0.26 -25.73
C THR A 100 8.30 -1.27 -24.59
N LEU A 101 7.78 -0.84 -23.43
CA LEU A 101 7.41 -1.76 -22.35
C LEU A 101 6.16 -2.55 -22.72
N TRP A 102 5.18 -1.89 -23.34
CA TRP A 102 3.98 -2.56 -23.83
C TRP A 102 4.31 -3.67 -24.81
N GLU A 103 5.01 -3.35 -25.91
CA GLU A 103 5.47 -4.31 -26.91
C GLU A 103 6.21 -5.49 -26.27
N ALA A 104 7.09 -5.22 -25.31
CA ALA A 104 7.83 -6.25 -24.61
C ALA A 104 6.92 -7.18 -23.79
N LEU A 105 5.91 -6.64 -23.08
CA LEU A 105 4.88 -7.44 -22.40
C LEU A 105 4.08 -8.29 -23.41
N GLU A 106 3.74 -7.74 -24.57
CA GLU A 106 3.02 -8.46 -25.62
C GLU A 106 3.79 -9.68 -26.13
N THR A 107 5.11 -9.56 -26.34
CA THR A 107 5.94 -10.70 -26.76
C THR A 107 5.92 -11.86 -25.77
N GLN A 108 5.66 -11.59 -24.48
CA GLN A 108 5.55 -12.61 -23.44
C GLN A 108 4.11 -13.15 -23.30
N GLY A 109 3.13 -12.54 -23.98
CA GLY A 109 1.70 -12.83 -23.83
C GLY A 109 1.07 -12.16 -22.60
N LEU A 110 1.69 -11.13 -22.03
CA LEU A 110 1.22 -10.35 -20.88
C LEU A 110 0.40 -9.14 -21.35
N GLN A 111 -0.64 -9.36 -22.15
CA GLN A 111 -1.45 -8.28 -22.77
C GLN A 111 -2.66 -7.90 -21.93
N HIS A 112 -3.58 -8.84 -21.76
CA HIS A 112 -4.88 -8.56 -21.16
C HIS A 112 -4.80 -8.86 -19.68
N GLY A 113 -4.46 -7.84 -18.90
CA GLY A 113 -4.29 -7.97 -17.46
C GLY A 113 -4.98 -6.88 -16.66
N TRP A 114 -5.03 -7.12 -15.35
CA TRP A 114 -5.29 -6.07 -14.38
C TRP A 114 -4.36 -6.22 -13.20
N SER A 115 -4.20 -5.13 -12.47
CA SER A 115 -3.48 -5.11 -11.21
C SER A 115 -4.28 -4.39 -10.13
N GLN A 116 -4.11 -4.83 -8.89
CA GLN A 116 -4.71 -4.18 -7.73
C GLN A 116 -3.69 -4.10 -6.60
N ALA A 117 -3.66 -2.94 -5.95
CA ALA A 117 -2.77 -2.69 -4.84
C ALA A 117 -3.43 -2.95 -3.47
N ILE A 118 -2.58 -3.27 -2.50
CA ILE A 118 -2.92 -3.36 -1.07
C ILE A 118 -1.93 -2.45 -0.37
N HIS A 119 -2.44 -1.39 0.25
CA HIS A 119 -1.64 -0.51 1.10
C HIS A 119 -1.91 -0.87 2.55
N ASP A 120 -0.86 -1.21 3.28
CA ASP A 120 -0.92 -1.51 4.71
C ASP A 120 -0.25 -0.38 5.48
N GLU A 121 -1.06 0.45 6.12
CA GLU A 121 -0.61 1.61 6.89
C GLU A 121 0.20 1.21 8.13
N ASP A 122 -0.10 0.04 8.73
CA ASP A 122 0.56 -0.42 9.95
C ASP A 122 2.00 -0.85 9.66
N SER A 123 2.19 -1.64 8.59
CA SER A 123 3.53 -2.07 8.17
C SER A 123 4.26 -1.04 7.30
N GLY A 124 3.52 -0.16 6.62
CA GLY A 124 4.02 0.72 5.57
C GLY A 124 4.35 0.00 4.26
N PHE A 125 3.87 -1.25 4.09
CA PHE A 125 4.15 -2.05 2.89
C PHE A 125 3.07 -1.85 1.82
N CYS A 126 3.49 -1.98 0.56
CA CYS A 126 2.61 -1.96 -0.60
C CYS A 126 2.73 -3.29 -1.34
N SER A 127 1.62 -4.01 -1.48
CA SER A 127 1.57 -5.21 -2.31
C SER A 127 0.77 -5.00 -3.59
N ILE A 128 1.17 -5.67 -4.66
CA ILE A 128 0.48 -5.63 -5.96
C ILE A 128 0.18 -7.06 -6.37
N LEU A 129 -1.09 -7.34 -6.66
CA LEU A 129 -1.52 -8.57 -7.32
C LEU A 129 -1.86 -8.25 -8.77
N SER A 130 -1.30 -9.02 -9.70
CA SER A 130 -1.51 -8.88 -11.13
C SER A 130 -1.93 -10.20 -11.77
N LEU A 131 -2.97 -10.13 -12.60
CA LEU A 131 -3.47 -11.25 -13.42
C LEU A 131 -3.32 -10.87 -14.89
N ALA A 132 -2.91 -11.80 -15.74
CA ALA A 132 -2.84 -11.55 -17.18
C ALA A 132 -3.07 -12.78 -18.06
N ARG A 133 -3.53 -12.54 -19.28
CA ARG A 133 -3.72 -13.54 -20.34
C ARG A 133 -3.40 -12.96 -21.72
N SER A 134 -3.24 -13.83 -22.71
CA SER A 134 -2.76 -13.48 -24.04
C SER A 134 -3.81 -13.52 -25.16
N HIS A 135 -5.07 -13.87 -24.87
CA HIS A 135 -6.03 -14.25 -25.93
C HIS A 135 -7.27 -13.36 -26.05
N CYS A 136 -7.75 -12.73 -24.98
CA CYS A 136 -8.86 -11.77 -25.08
C CYS A 136 -8.83 -10.68 -24.01
N PRO A 137 -9.33 -9.47 -24.32
CA PRO A 137 -9.47 -8.38 -23.37
C PRO A 137 -10.32 -8.75 -22.15
N ILE A 138 -10.16 -8.01 -21.07
CA ILE A 138 -10.97 -8.14 -19.87
C ILE A 138 -12.09 -7.11 -19.92
N THR A 139 -13.34 -7.55 -19.80
CA THR A 139 -14.48 -6.64 -19.74
C THR A 139 -14.67 -6.07 -18.33
N ALA A 140 -15.34 -4.92 -18.20
CA ALA A 140 -15.67 -4.36 -16.89
C ALA A 140 -16.52 -5.32 -16.04
N PHE A 141 -17.39 -6.11 -16.68
CA PHE A 141 -18.20 -7.14 -16.02
C PHE A 141 -17.34 -8.29 -15.48
N GLU A 142 -16.43 -8.81 -16.30
CA GLU A 142 -15.51 -9.87 -15.88
C GLU A 142 -14.57 -9.41 -14.75
N LEU A 143 -14.07 -8.16 -14.81
CA LEU A 143 -13.31 -7.57 -13.71
C LEU A 143 -14.14 -7.56 -12.42
N TYR A 144 -15.40 -7.09 -12.50
CA TYR A 144 -16.30 -7.05 -11.35
C TYR A 144 -16.56 -8.45 -10.75
N GLU A 145 -16.82 -9.46 -11.58
CA GLU A 145 -17.10 -10.83 -11.13
C GLU A 145 -15.91 -11.46 -10.39
N ASN A 146 -14.69 -11.11 -10.78
CA ASN A 146 -13.47 -11.69 -10.23
C ASN A 146 -12.84 -10.86 -9.10
N LEU A 147 -13.30 -9.62 -8.89
CA LEU A 147 -12.70 -8.68 -7.94
C LEU A 147 -12.69 -9.21 -6.49
N GLY A 148 -13.76 -9.88 -6.08
CA GLY A 148 -13.86 -10.44 -4.74
C GLY A 148 -12.75 -11.47 -4.45
N PHE A 149 -12.45 -12.33 -5.42
CA PHE A 149 -11.41 -13.34 -5.29
C PHE A 149 -10.01 -12.72 -5.37
N SER A 150 -9.78 -11.75 -6.26
CA SER A 150 -8.47 -11.09 -6.35
C SER A 150 -8.13 -10.32 -5.07
N VAL A 151 -9.10 -9.60 -4.48
CA VAL A 151 -8.93 -8.91 -3.20
C VAL A 151 -8.64 -9.91 -2.08
N PHE A 152 -9.41 -11.00 -2.01
CA PHE A 152 -9.22 -12.02 -0.98
C PHE A 152 -7.84 -12.68 -1.08
N MET A 153 -7.45 -13.16 -2.26
CA MET A 153 -6.14 -13.79 -2.49
C MET A 153 -5.00 -12.82 -2.21
N GLY A 154 -5.10 -11.59 -2.72
CA GLY A 154 -4.08 -10.57 -2.52
C GLY A 154 -3.87 -10.25 -1.04
N ARG A 155 -4.96 -10.05 -0.28
CA ARG A 155 -4.89 -9.77 1.16
C ARG A 155 -4.30 -10.94 1.94
N HIS A 156 -4.66 -12.17 1.59
CA HIS A 156 -4.10 -13.35 2.24
C HIS A 156 -2.59 -13.48 2.00
N LEU A 157 -2.15 -13.36 0.75
CA LEU A 157 -0.73 -13.37 0.39
C LEU A 157 0.05 -12.24 1.08
N HIS A 158 -0.54 -11.04 1.11
CA HIS A 158 0.04 -9.89 1.81
C HIS A 158 0.22 -10.19 3.31
N ALA A 159 -0.81 -10.69 3.98
CA ALA A 159 -0.75 -11.01 5.42
C ALA A 159 0.33 -12.05 5.74
N LEU A 160 0.56 -13.03 4.87
CA LEU A 160 1.63 -14.01 5.02
C LEU A 160 3.02 -13.38 4.81
N ILE A 161 3.19 -12.54 3.79
CA ILE A 161 4.47 -11.86 3.53
C ILE A 161 4.84 -10.92 4.68
N VAL A 162 3.91 -10.13 5.20
CA VAL A 162 4.14 -9.19 6.30
C VAL A 162 4.70 -9.92 7.53
N GLN A 163 4.26 -11.15 7.79
CA GLN A 163 4.77 -11.97 8.89
C GLN A 163 6.22 -12.44 8.71
N THR A 164 6.71 -12.51 7.47
CA THR A 164 8.09 -12.92 7.16
C THR A 164 9.07 -11.76 7.10
N LEU A 165 8.57 -10.54 6.93
CA LEU A 165 9.37 -9.33 6.80
C LEU A 165 9.70 -8.73 8.19
N PRO A 166 10.83 -8.01 8.31
CA PRO A 166 11.15 -7.30 9.53
C PRO A 166 10.04 -6.27 9.80
N LYS A 167 9.36 -6.43 10.94
CA LYS A 167 8.42 -5.41 11.41
C LYS A 167 9.20 -4.12 11.60
N LYS A 168 8.67 -3.01 11.07
CA LYS A 168 9.09 -1.67 11.48
C LYS A 168 9.15 -1.66 13.01
N ALA A 169 10.25 -1.21 13.59
CA ALA A 169 10.36 -1.10 15.04
C ALA A 169 9.09 -0.43 15.54
N GLU A 170 8.36 -1.09 16.44
CA GLU A 170 7.10 -0.57 16.95
C GLU A 170 7.36 0.86 17.41
N THR A 171 6.85 1.83 16.66
CA THR A 171 6.68 3.17 17.21
C THR A 171 5.82 2.92 18.44
N PRO A 172 6.29 3.25 19.66
CA PRO A 172 5.53 2.98 20.87
C PRO A 172 4.10 3.45 20.63
N PRO A 173 3.08 2.64 21.01
CA PRO A 173 1.70 2.85 20.61
C PRO A 173 1.39 4.32 20.78
N ALA A 174 1.04 5.01 19.68
CA ALA A 174 0.89 6.45 19.62
C ALA A 174 0.11 6.87 20.85
N SER A 175 0.82 7.39 21.86
CA SER A 175 0.21 7.64 23.15
C SER A 175 -0.80 8.74 22.89
N HIS A 176 -2.08 8.37 22.83
CA HIS A 176 -3.13 9.22 22.29
C HIS A 176 -2.99 10.62 22.90
N LEU A 177 -2.96 11.62 22.03
CA LEU A 177 -2.93 13.00 22.49
C LEU A 177 -4.19 13.27 23.30
N SER A 178 -4.04 13.90 24.45
CA SER A 178 -5.20 14.35 25.22
C SER A 178 -5.95 15.43 24.44
N ALA A 179 -7.25 15.61 24.71
CA ALA A 179 -8.04 16.67 24.08
C ALA A 179 -7.36 18.06 24.22
N ARG A 180 -6.70 18.31 25.37
CA ARG A 180 -5.97 19.56 25.61
C ARG A 180 -4.69 19.68 24.81
N GLU A 181 -3.95 18.59 24.61
CA GLU A 181 -2.79 18.59 23.71
C GLU A 181 -3.23 18.89 22.26
N ILE A 182 -4.34 18.29 21.82
CA ILE A 182 -4.91 18.54 20.49
C ILE A 182 -5.33 20.00 20.33
N ASP A 183 -6.07 20.57 21.29
CA ASP A 183 -6.51 21.97 21.25
C ASP A 183 -5.33 22.95 21.16
N VAL A 184 -4.26 22.66 21.92
CA VAL A 184 -3.05 23.49 21.91
C VAL A 184 -2.29 23.37 20.59
N LEU A 185 -2.20 22.17 20.00
CA LEU A 185 -1.58 21.97 18.69
C LEU A 185 -2.41 22.61 17.55
N LYS A 186 -3.75 22.60 17.63
CA LYS A 186 -4.61 23.31 16.67
C LYS A 186 -4.30 24.81 16.63
N LEU A 187 -4.28 25.44 17.80
CA LEU A 187 -3.95 26.87 17.89
C LEU A 187 -2.51 27.16 17.45
N ALA A 188 -1.58 26.24 17.71
CA ALA A 188 -0.21 26.37 17.23
C ALA A 188 -0.11 26.24 15.69
N ALA A 189 -0.95 25.40 15.08
CA ALA A 189 -1.07 25.26 13.63
C ALA A 189 -1.63 26.54 12.99
N ASP A 190 -2.61 27.18 13.66
CA ASP A 190 -3.16 28.49 13.28
C ASP A 190 -2.20 29.68 13.56
N GLY A 191 -0.94 29.40 13.88
CA GLY A 191 0.09 30.41 14.12
C GLY A 191 -0.01 31.16 15.47
N LYS A 192 -0.88 30.72 16.40
CA LYS A 192 -1.04 31.38 17.70
C LYS A 192 0.17 31.16 18.59
N THR A 193 0.56 32.24 19.27
CA THR A 193 1.59 32.22 20.32
C THR A 193 1.04 31.55 21.59
N ALA A 194 1.94 31.10 22.48
CA ALA A 194 1.52 30.51 23.76
C ALA A 194 0.67 31.49 24.61
N TYR A 195 0.90 32.80 24.47
CA TYR A 195 0.12 33.83 25.15
C TYR A 195 -1.29 33.98 24.58
N GLU A 196 -1.44 33.97 23.25
CA GLU A 196 -2.76 34.02 22.60
C GLU A 196 -3.55 32.74 22.88
N SER A 197 -2.92 31.57 22.77
CA SER A 197 -3.56 30.29 23.07
C SER A 197 -4.00 30.20 24.53
N ALA A 198 -3.20 30.76 25.45
CA ALA A 198 -3.55 30.86 26.87
C ALA A 198 -4.84 31.67 27.08
N ARG A 199 -4.98 32.80 26.37
CA ARG A 199 -6.21 33.62 26.43
C ARG A 199 -7.42 32.89 25.83
N ILE A 200 -7.25 32.19 24.71
CA ILE A 200 -8.33 31.47 24.01
C ILE A 200 -8.84 30.29 24.86
N LEU A 201 -7.92 29.52 25.46
CA LEU A 201 -8.26 28.32 26.24
C LEU A 201 -8.52 28.59 27.72
N ASN A 202 -8.42 29.85 28.16
CA ASN A 202 -8.49 30.28 29.56
C ASN A 202 -7.50 29.52 30.48
N LEU A 203 -6.23 29.46 30.04
CA LEU A 203 -5.11 28.79 30.70
C LEU A 203 -3.95 29.77 30.91
N SER A 204 -2.91 29.35 31.65
CA SER A 204 -1.65 30.11 31.72
C SER A 204 -0.74 29.77 30.53
N PRO A 205 0.13 30.70 30.06
CA PRO A 205 1.13 30.40 29.03
C PRO A 205 2.06 29.23 29.43
N ARG A 206 2.32 29.06 30.73
CA ARG A 206 3.08 27.93 31.27
C ARG A 206 2.35 26.60 31.03
N THR A 207 1.03 26.56 31.24
CA THR A 207 0.21 25.37 31.00
C THR A 207 0.14 25.02 29.51
N ILE A 208 0.08 26.02 28.63
CA ILE A 208 0.16 25.81 27.18
C ILE A 208 1.49 25.15 26.81
N ASN A 209 2.61 25.69 27.27
CA ASN A 209 3.94 25.12 27.01
C ASN A 209 4.08 23.70 27.56
N PHE A 210 3.47 23.41 28.71
CA PHE A 210 3.44 22.05 29.27
C PHE A 210 2.74 21.07 28.33
N HIS A 211 1.56 21.43 27.80
CA HIS A 211 0.84 20.57 26.85
C HIS A 211 1.60 20.41 25.52
N VAL A 212 2.23 21.47 25.00
CA VAL A 212 3.11 21.36 23.81
C VAL A 212 4.25 20.39 24.07
N GLN A 213 4.94 20.51 25.20
CA GLN A 213 6.06 19.64 25.52
C GLN A 213 5.61 18.18 25.70
N SER A 214 4.47 17.96 26.35
CA SER A 214 3.89 16.63 26.48
C SER A 214 3.56 16.02 25.11
N ALA A 215 2.96 16.80 24.21
CA ALA A 215 2.67 16.34 22.85
C ALA A 215 3.94 16.02 22.05
N ILE A 216 4.98 16.86 22.15
CA ILE A 216 6.30 16.61 21.51
C ILE A 216 6.87 15.26 21.94
N VAL A 217 6.85 14.97 23.25
CA VAL A 217 7.33 13.70 23.80
C VAL A 217 6.47 12.53 23.34
N LYS A 218 5.15 12.66 23.38
CA LYS A 218 4.20 11.61 22.97
C LYS A 218 4.28 11.26 21.49
N LEU A 219 4.54 12.25 20.64
CA LEU A 219 4.69 12.09 19.19
C LEU A 219 6.12 11.73 18.77
N GLY A 220 7.07 11.63 19.70
CA GLY A 220 8.46 11.24 19.41
C GLY A 220 9.21 12.25 18.52
N VAL A 221 8.87 13.54 18.59
CA VAL A 221 9.47 14.60 17.78
C VAL A 221 10.29 15.57 18.63
N ASN A 222 11.00 16.51 17.98
CA ASN A 222 11.96 17.38 18.67
C ASN A 222 11.53 18.84 18.80
N ASN A 223 10.43 19.25 18.16
CA ASN A 223 9.97 20.63 18.22
C ASN A 223 8.47 20.77 17.94
N LYS A 224 7.92 21.95 18.25
CA LYS A 224 6.50 22.27 18.10
C LYS A 224 5.99 22.11 16.67
N ILE A 225 6.78 22.52 15.68
CA ILE A 225 6.39 22.45 14.26
C ILE A 225 6.29 21.00 13.80
N ALA A 226 7.30 20.18 14.13
CA ALA A 226 7.28 18.74 13.89
C ALA A 226 6.08 18.07 14.58
N ALA A 227 5.74 18.48 15.80
CA ALA A 227 4.55 17.98 16.51
C ALA A 227 3.24 18.31 15.77
N VAL A 228 3.10 19.52 15.25
CA VAL A 228 1.93 19.91 14.44
C VAL A 228 1.85 19.08 13.15
N ILE A 229 2.96 18.93 12.44
CA ILE A 229 3.00 18.16 11.19
C ILE A 229 2.67 16.69 11.44
N THR A 230 3.27 16.06 12.46
CA THR A 230 2.99 14.67 12.82
C THR A 230 1.54 14.50 13.28
N ALA A 231 1.02 15.39 14.13
CA ALA A 231 -0.37 15.33 14.56
C ALA A 231 -1.37 15.47 13.40
N ALA A 232 -1.05 16.23 12.36
CA ALA A 232 -1.86 16.30 11.14
C ALA A 232 -1.78 15.01 10.32
N LYS A 233 -0.59 14.42 10.17
CA LYS A 233 -0.40 13.13 9.48
C LYS A 233 -1.14 11.98 10.16
N GLU A 234 -1.18 11.98 11.49
CA GLU A 234 -1.87 10.97 12.31
C GLU A 234 -3.39 11.26 12.47
N GLY A 235 -3.92 12.30 11.82
CA GLY A 235 -5.36 12.58 11.79
C GLY A 235 -5.93 13.31 13.01
N TYR A 236 -5.09 13.77 13.96
CA TYR A 236 -5.54 14.59 15.10
C TYR A 236 -5.95 16.01 14.70
N LEU A 237 -5.39 16.53 13.60
CA LEU A 237 -5.68 17.86 13.05
C LEU A 237 -6.29 17.72 11.65
N SER A 238 -7.34 18.48 11.37
CA SER A 238 -7.92 18.54 10.02
C SER A 238 -6.94 19.17 9.02
N SER A 239 -6.86 18.67 7.79
CA SER A 239 -5.96 19.14 6.73
C SER A 239 -5.99 20.66 6.45
N ASN A 240 -7.10 21.34 6.75
CA ASN A 240 -7.23 22.79 6.66
C ASN A 240 -6.44 23.59 7.72
N ALA A 241 -5.86 22.93 8.74
CA ALA A 241 -5.16 23.58 9.85
C ALA A 241 -3.69 23.93 9.55
N LEU A 242 -3.13 23.44 8.43
CA LEU A 242 -1.72 23.68 8.04
C LEU A 242 -1.54 24.92 7.13
N ARG A 243 -2.37 25.95 7.28
CA ARG A 243 -2.35 27.15 6.42
C ARG A 243 -1.31 28.18 6.82
#